data_AF-A0A965QWB6-F1
#
_entry.id   AF-A0A965QWB6-F1
#
_cell.length_a   1.000
_cell.length_b   1.000
_cell.length_c   1.000
_cell.angle_alpha   90.00
_cell.angle_beta   90.00
_cell.angle_gamma   90.00
#
_symmetry.space_group_name_H-M   'P 1'
#
loop_
_entity.id
_entity.type
_entity.pdbx_description
1 polymer ?
#
loop_
_entity_poly.entity_id
_entity_poly.type
_entity_poly.pdbx_seq_one_letter_code
_entity_poly.pdbx_strand_id
1 'polypeptide(L)' 'MRLDWASLLAVLNSAERVALTSHVRPDCDALGSELGMQGILEAIGKQVRIVNAQATPANLRWI' A
#
# COMPACT_ATOMS: atom_id res chain seq x y z
N MET A 1 -23.67 0.79 2.70
CA MET A 1 -22.71 -0.25 2.26
C MET A 1 -21.92 -0.69 3.48
N ARG A 2 -21.95 -1.97 3.86
CA ARG A 2 -21.17 -2.48 4.99
C ARG A 2 -19.90 -3.10 4.41
N LEU A 3 -18.74 -2.61 4.83
CA LEU A 3 -17.46 -3.16 4.42
C LEU A 3 -17.18 -4.43 5.23
N ASP A 4 -16.79 -5.50 4.55
CA ASP A 4 -16.43 -6.76 5.19
C ASP A 4 -14.95 -6.76 5.60
N TRP A 5 -14.69 -6.14 6.75
CA TRP A 5 -13.35 -6.06 7.32
C TRP A 5 -12.79 -7.42 7.77
N ALA A 6 -13.66 -8.37 8.14
CA ALA A 6 -13.23 -9.68 8.61
C ALA A 6 -12.56 -10.48 7.48
N SER A 7 -13.17 -10.47 6.29
CA SER A 7 -12.58 -11.11 5.11
C SER A 7 -11.25 -10.48 4.70
N LEU A 8 -11.14 -9.14 4.76
CA LEU A 8 -9.87 -8.46 4.50
C LEU A 8 -8.77 -8.90 5.48
N LEU A 9 -9.08 -8.92 6.79
CA LEU A 9 -8.11 -9.34 7.81
C LEU A 9 -7.67 -10.80 7.62
N ALA A 10 -8.57 -11.70 7.21
CA ALA A 10 -8.20 -13.08 6.92
C ALA A 10 -7.19 -13.19 5.76
N VAL A 11 -7.37 -12.40 4.70
CA VAL A 11 -6.41 -12.34 3.57
C VAL A 11 -5.07 -11.76 4.02
N LEU A 12 -5.09 -10.65 4.77
CA LEU A 12 -3.85 -10.01 5.23
C LEU A 12 -3.08 -10.89 6.22
N ASN A 13 -3.77 -11.60 7.12
CA ASN A 13 -3.13 -12.50 8.08
C ASN A 13 -2.48 -13.71 7.41
N SER A 14 -3.10 -14.26 6.37
CA SER A 14 -2.59 -15.44 5.64
C SER A 14 -1.47 -15.12 4.63
N ALA A 15 -1.37 -13.88 4.15
CA ALA A 15 -0.29 -13.47 3.26
C ALA A 15 1.03 -13.27 4.02
N GLU A 16 2.16 -13.72 3.47
CA GLU A 16 3.50 -13.37 3.99
C GLU A 16 4.12 -12.21 3.20
N ARG A 17 3.81 -12.12 1.91
CA ARG A 17 4.38 -11.16 0.95
C ARG A 17 3.25 -10.36 0.31
N VAL A 18 3.36 -9.05 0.32
CA VAL A 18 2.32 -8.14 -0.18
C VAL A 18 2.92 -7.17 -1.20
N ALA A 19 2.26 -7.03 -2.34
CA ALA A 19 2.54 -5.97 -3.30
C ALA A 19 1.47 -4.87 -3.15
N LEU A 20 1.92 -3.63 -2.96
CA LEU A 20 1.06 -2.45 -3.02
C LEU A 20 1.28 -1.74 -4.36
N THR A 21 0.21 -1.24 -4.94
CA THR A 21 0.23 -0.50 -6.20
C THR A 21 -0.90 0.53 -6.18
N SER A 22 -0.72 1.60 -6.94
CA SER A 22 -1.75 2.61 -7.19
C SER A 22 -1.90 2.89 -8.68
N HIS A 23 -2.77 3.84 -9.01
CA HIS A 23 -3.04 4.26 -10.38
C HIS A 23 -1.87 5.03 -11.00
N VAL A 24 -1.91 5.18 -12.34
CA VAL A 24 -0.97 6.05 -13.09
C VAL A 24 -1.11 7.50 -12.66
N ARG A 25 -0.03 8.28 -12.79
CA ARG A 25 0.10 9.66 -12.27
C ARG A 25 -0.29 9.71 -10.79
N PRO A 26 0.44 9.00 -9.91
CA PRO A 26 0.10 8.95 -8.51
C PRO A 26 0.20 10.35 -7.92
N ASP A 27 -0.82 10.72 -7.16
CA ASP A 27 -0.85 11.95 -6.38
C ASP A 27 -0.35 11.71 -4.95
N CYS A 28 -0.45 12.73 -4.11
CA CYS A 28 -0.01 12.63 -2.72
C CYS A 28 -0.80 11.58 -1.93
N ASP A 29 -2.09 11.38 -2.25
CA ASP A 29 -2.93 10.40 -1.56
C ASP A 29 -2.57 8.97 -1.96
N ALA A 30 -2.36 8.72 -3.25
CA ALA A 30 -1.86 7.43 -3.74
C ALA A 30 -0.55 7.03 -3.04
N LEU A 31 0.45 7.90 -3.06
CA LEU A 31 1.76 7.61 -2.47
C LEU A 31 1.69 7.52 -0.95
N GLY A 32 0.95 8.44 -0.30
CA GLY A 32 0.80 8.45 1.16
C GLY A 32 0.05 7.22 1.67
N SER A 33 -1.01 6.80 0.97
CA SER A 33 -1.77 5.59 1.30
C SER A 33 -0.92 4.32 1.15
N GLU A 34 -0.10 4.22 0.10
CA GLU A 34 0.82 3.11 -0.08
C GLU A 34 1.89 3.06 1.02
N LEU A 35 2.54 4.19 1.33
CA LEU A 35 3.55 4.29 2.37
C LEU A 35 2.96 3.99 3.77
N GLY A 36 1.77 4.52 4.05
CA GLY A 36 1.07 4.26 5.31
C GLY A 36 0.68 2.79 5.48
N MET A 37 0.12 2.19 4.43
CA MET A 37 -0.22 0.77 4.44
C MET A 37 1.03 -0.12 4.52
N GLN A 38 2.10 0.24 3.81
CA GLN A 38 3.39 -0.44 3.90
C GLN A 38 3.87 -0.48 5.35
N GLY A 39 3.91 0.66 6.04
CA GLY A 39 4.34 0.73 7.43
C GLY A 39 3.49 -0.12 8.38
N ILE A 40 2.16 -0.12 8.19
CA ILE A 40 1.25 -0.96 8.99
C ILE A 40 1.52 -2.45 8.76
N LEU A 41 1.67 -2.87 7.51
CA LEU A 41 1.88 -4.26 7.14
C LEU A 41 3.27 -4.76 7.58
N GLU A 42 4.31 -3.94 7.45
CA GLU A 42 5.64 -4.25 7.96
C GLU A 42 5.65 -4.36 9.49
N ALA A 43 4.91 -3.49 10.19
CA ALA A 43 4.79 -3.55 11.66
C ALA A 43 4.14 -4.85 12.17
N ILE A 44 3.31 -5.52 11.35
CA ILE A 44 2.72 -6.83 11.67
C ILE A 44 3.49 -8.00 11.02
N GLY A 45 4.74 -7.76 10.57
CA GLY A 45 5.67 -8.79 10.14
C GLY A 45 5.55 -9.23 8.68
N LYS A 46 4.90 -8.46 7.81
CA LYS A 46 4.77 -8.78 6.38
C LYS A 46 5.97 -8.25 5.58
N GLN A 47 6.29 -8.94 4.49
CA GLN A 47 7.25 -8.44 3.49
C GLN A 47 6.49 -7.65 2.43
N VAL A 48 6.68 -6.34 2.38
CA VAL A 48 5.90 -5.45 1.52
C VAL A 48 6.78 -4.83 0.43
N ARG A 49 6.22 -4.67 -0.76
CA ARG A 49 6.86 -3.88 -1.83
C ARG A 49 5.83 -3.02 -2.54
N ILE A 50 6.14 -1.73 -2.69
CA ILE A 50 5.38 -0.83 -3.55
C ILE A 50 5.88 -0.99 -4.99
N VAL A 51 4.96 -1.20 -5.93
CA VAL A 51 5.23 -1.38 -7.36
C VAL A 51 4.24 -0.50 -8.13
N ASN A 52 4.73 0.61 -8.69
CA ASN A 52 3.93 1.53 -9.48
C ASN A 52 4.34 1.55 -10.95
N ALA A 53 3.38 1.77 -11.84
CA ALA A 53 3.61 1.85 -13.28
C ALA A 53 4.41 3.09 -13.70
N GLN A 54 4.42 4.15 -12.88
CA GLN A 54 5.12 5.40 -13.15
C GLN A 54 5.94 5.82 -11.93
N ALA A 55 7.03 6.54 -12.19
CA ALA A 55 7.88 7.08 -11.13
C ALA A 55 7.16 8.16 -10.32
N THR A 56 7.56 8.33 -9.07
CA THR A 56 7.11 9.41 -8.20
C THR A 56 7.33 10.78 -8.86
N PRO A 57 6.28 11.63 -8.96
CA PRO A 57 6.39 12.99 -9.48
C PRO A 57 7.48 13.79 -8.78
N ALA A 58 8.22 14.62 -9.51
CA ALA A 58 9.39 15.34 -8.97
C ALA A 58 9.07 16.19 -7.73
N ASN A 59 7.89 16.82 -7.71
CA ASN A 59 7.39 17.63 -6.61
C ASN A 59 6.92 16.83 -5.38
N LEU A 60 6.90 15.50 -5.47
CA LEU A 60 6.52 14.58 -4.39
C LEU A 60 7.67 13.65 -3.97
N ARG A 61 8.88 13.77 -4.55
CA ARG A 61 10.01 12.87 -4.23
C ARG A 61 10.56 12.98 -2.80
N TRP A 62 10.10 13.98 -2.04
CA TRP A 62 10.48 14.19 -0.64
C TRP A 62 9.62 13.39 0.33
N ILE A 63 8.50 12.83 -0.13
CA ILE A 63 7.64 11.94 0.66
C ILE A 63 8.34 10.60 0.90
#